data_AF-A0A4P9YMS6-F1
#
_entry.id   AF-A0A4P9YMS6-F1
#
_cell.length_a   1.000
_cell.length_b   1.000
_cell.length_c   1.000
_cell.angle_alpha   90.00
_cell.angle_beta   90.00
_cell.angle_gamma   90.00
#
_symmetry.space_group_name_H-M   'P 1'
#
loop_
_entity.id
_entity.type
_entity.pdbx_description
1 polymer ?
#
loop_
_entity_poly.entity_id
_entity_poly.type
_entity_poly.pdbx_seq_one_letter_code
_entity_poly.pdbx_strand_id
1 'polypeptide(L)'
;MVNLDENYDVSIIDNFDKIGDSIYGWDITRLVHGLKSKELHIYGSEFYETFARRLFRDTKDPFSINSSNNNFKKRMSICNSPLEDFKFLRNGDCIVASSRESLYNLKRLIEHKYGKKCAITHNKLPIAVIERQINMFNDPNSGFDTLLTT
;
A
#
# COMPACT_ATOMS: atom_id res chain seq x y z
N MET A 1 -16.77 -8.21 -6.85
CA MET A 1 -17.44 -7.20 -5.99
C MET A 1 -18.29 -7.95 -4.98
N VAL A 2 -18.41 -7.44 -3.75
CA VAL A 2 -19.20 -8.12 -2.71
C VAL A 2 -20.70 -8.04 -3.04
N ASN A 3 -21.45 -9.09 -2.73
CA ASN A 3 -22.89 -9.11 -2.83
C ASN A 3 -23.50 -8.61 -1.51
N LEU A 4 -24.29 -7.52 -1.52
CA LEU A 4 -24.94 -6.98 -0.32
C LEU A 4 -26.28 -7.66 0.01
N ASP A 5 -26.80 -8.47 -0.92
CA ASP A 5 -28.05 -9.20 -0.70
C ASP A 5 -27.84 -10.48 0.10
N GLU A 6 -26.60 -10.99 0.11
CA GLU A 6 -26.19 -12.16 0.88
C GLU A 6 -25.89 -11.84 2.34
N ASN A 7 -26.15 -12.83 3.20
CA ASN A 7 -25.79 -12.76 4.61
C ASN A 7 -24.44 -13.44 4.82
N TYR A 8 -23.58 -12.82 5.62
CA TYR A 8 -22.27 -13.35 5.98
C TYR A 8 -22.16 -13.51 7.50
N ASP A 9 -21.46 -14.54 7.94
CA ASP A 9 -21.13 -14.67 9.36
C ASP A 9 -20.03 -13.67 9.74
N VAL A 10 -18.98 -13.59 8.92
CA VAL A 10 -17.82 -12.72 9.14
C VAL A 10 -17.45 -12.03 7.85
N SER A 11 -17.18 -10.73 7.92
CA SER A 11 -16.76 -9.92 6.78
C SER A 11 -15.57 -9.03 7.15
N ILE A 12 -14.70 -8.79 6.16
CA ILE A 12 -13.49 -7.98 6.33
C ILE A 12 -13.50 -6.85 5.29
N ILE A 13 -13.43 -5.61 5.77
CA ILE A 13 -13.14 -4.45 4.94
C ILE A 13 -11.69 -4.04 5.20
N ASP A 14 -10.85 -4.16 4.18
CA ASP A 14 -9.46 -3.72 4.23
C ASP A 14 -9.31 -2.33 3.57
N ASN A 15 -8.27 -1.58 3.97
CA ASN A 15 -7.97 -0.21 3.52
C ASN A 15 -9.13 0.77 3.73
N PHE A 16 -9.70 0.80 4.94
CA PHE A 16 -10.77 1.72 5.33
C PHE A 16 -10.43 3.19 5.09
N ASP A 17 -9.15 3.55 5.14
CA ASP A 17 -8.60 4.86 4.79
C ASP A 17 -9.04 5.38 3.42
N LYS A 18 -9.44 4.49 2.50
CA LYS A 18 -10.03 4.88 1.21
C LYS A 18 -11.40 5.54 1.32
N ILE A 19 -12.07 5.53 2.47
CA ILE A 19 -13.34 6.22 2.67
C ILE A 19 -13.26 7.73 2.40
N GLY A 20 -12.07 8.33 2.55
CA GLY A 20 -11.81 9.74 2.22
C GLY A 20 -11.58 10.00 0.73
N ASP A 21 -11.52 8.97 -0.12
CA ASP A 21 -11.29 9.12 -1.56
C ASP A 21 -12.53 9.71 -2.26
N SER A 22 -12.34 10.78 -3.03
CA SER A 22 -13.43 11.48 -3.71
C SER A 22 -14.14 10.68 -4.79
N ILE A 23 -13.50 9.65 -5.34
CA ILE A 23 -14.00 8.85 -6.47
C ILE A 23 -14.52 7.50 -5.98
N TYR A 24 -13.79 6.86 -5.07
CA TYR A 24 -14.06 5.48 -4.63
C TYR A 24 -14.47 5.37 -3.15
N GLY A 25 -14.44 6.46 -2.38
CA GLY A 25 -14.78 6.41 -0.95
C GLY A 25 -16.22 5.99 -0.67
N TRP A 26 -17.14 6.25 -1.61
CA TRP A 26 -18.53 5.83 -1.51
C TRP A 26 -18.68 4.30 -1.47
N ASP A 27 -17.76 3.53 -2.06
CA ASP A 27 -17.77 2.07 -2.00
C ASP A 27 -17.60 1.61 -0.55
N ILE A 28 -16.65 2.19 0.19
CA ILE A 28 -16.44 1.86 1.61
C ILE A 28 -17.66 2.24 2.44
N THR A 29 -18.23 3.42 2.24
CA THR A 29 -19.45 3.84 2.94
C THR A 29 -20.62 2.88 2.68
N ARG A 30 -20.77 2.44 1.43
CA ARG A 30 -21.78 1.45 1.04
C ARG A 30 -21.55 0.10 1.71
N LEU A 31 -20.31 -0.38 1.80
CA LEU A 31 -19.96 -1.62 2.49
C LEU A 31 -20.23 -1.52 3.99
N VAL A 32 -19.83 -0.41 4.62
CA VAL A 32 -19.99 -0.21 6.06
C VAL A 32 -21.45 -0.27 6.51
N HIS A 33 -22.37 0.32 5.74
CA HIS A 33 -23.78 0.39 6.12
C HIS A 33 -24.66 -0.70 5.49
N GLY A 34 -24.24 -1.27 4.35
CA GLY A 34 -25.09 -2.16 3.55
C GLY A 34 -24.78 -3.65 3.72
N LEU A 35 -23.68 -4.00 4.36
CA LEU A 35 -23.20 -5.38 4.39
C LEU A 35 -23.86 -6.14 5.54
N LYS A 36 -24.59 -7.20 5.20
CA LYS A 36 -25.32 -8.03 6.15
C LYS A 36 -24.38 -9.04 6.81
N SER A 37 -23.51 -8.56 7.69
CA SER A 37 -22.56 -9.39 8.45
C SER A 37 -22.96 -9.50 9.91
N LYS A 38 -22.81 -10.67 10.53
CA LYS A 38 -22.92 -10.79 12.00
C LYS A 38 -21.74 -10.16 12.70
N GLU A 39 -20.53 -10.31 12.13
CA GLU A 39 -19.31 -9.67 12.59
C GLU A 39 -18.60 -8.97 11.43
N LEU A 40 -18.23 -7.70 11.62
CA LEU A 40 -17.56 -6.89 10.61
C LEU A 40 -16.22 -6.40 11.15
N HIS A 41 -15.12 -6.90 10.58
CA HIS A 41 -13.77 -6.41 10.87
C HIS A 41 -13.37 -5.36 9.85
N ILE A 42 -12.86 -4.24 10.34
CA ILE A 42 -12.42 -3.12 9.51
C ILE A 42 -10.97 -2.83 9.82
N TYR A 43 -10.13 -2.85 8.78
CA TYR A 43 -8.71 -2.57 8.86
C TYR A 43 -8.38 -1.27 8.15
N GLY A 44 -7.58 -0.45 8.79
CA GLY A 44 -7.12 0.81 8.24
C GLY A 44 -6.15 1.54 9.16
N SER A 45 -5.73 2.71 8.70
CA SER A 45 -4.82 3.61 9.39
C SER A 45 -5.44 4.15 10.67
N GLU A 46 -4.64 4.20 11.72
CA GLU A 46 -4.93 4.81 13.02
C GLU A 46 -5.42 6.27 12.86
N PHE A 47 -5.02 6.96 11.80
CA PHE A 47 -5.48 8.31 11.48
C PHE A 47 -7.01 8.42 11.36
N TYR A 48 -7.67 7.36 10.87
CA TYR A 48 -9.13 7.34 10.70
C TYR A 48 -9.89 6.86 11.94
N GLU A 49 -9.22 6.57 13.06
CA GLU A 49 -9.86 6.04 14.27
C GLU A 49 -10.97 6.97 14.78
N THR A 50 -10.70 8.28 14.88
CA THR A 50 -11.70 9.25 15.37
C THR A 50 -12.90 9.34 14.44
N PHE A 51 -12.66 9.25 13.13
CA PHE A 51 -13.72 9.23 12.13
C PHE A 51 -14.56 7.95 12.23
N ALA A 52 -13.92 6.78 12.32
CA ALA A 52 -14.59 5.50 12.50
C ALA A 52 -15.47 5.51 13.76
N ARG A 53 -14.96 5.99 14.91
CA ARG A 53 -15.74 6.12 16.15
C ARG A 53 -17.03 6.92 15.94
N ARG A 54 -16.95 8.03 15.20
CA ARG A 54 -18.13 8.87 14.90
C ARG A 54 -19.09 8.17 13.95
N LEU A 55 -18.57 7.52 12.91
CA LEU A 55 -19.35 6.80 11.91
C LEU A 55 -20.18 5.68 12.54
N PHE A 56 -19.57 4.89 13.42
CA PHE A 56 -20.23 3.75 14.06
C PHE A 56 -21.07 4.12 15.28
N ARG A 57 -20.84 5.28 15.90
CA ARG A 57 -21.65 5.75 17.04
C ARG A 57 -23.15 5.72 16.75
N ASP A 58 -23.53 6.07 15.53
CA ASP A 58 -24.94 6.23 15.17
C ASP A 58 -25.60 4.89 14.76
N THR A 59 -24.80 3.83 14.54
CA THR A 59 -25.30 2.48 14.15
C THR A 59 -25.91 1.69 15.31
N LYS A 60 -25.59 2.06 16.55
CA LYS A 60 -25.98 1.35 17.79
C LYS A 60 -25.46 -0.08 17.91
N ASP A 61 -24.58 -0.52 17.02
CA ASP A 61 -23.93 -1.83 17.11
C ASP A 61 -22.77 -1.82 18.12
N PRO A 62 -22.45 -2.97 18.74
CA PRO A 62 -21.24 -3.12 19.53
C PRO A 62 -20.00 -2.80 18.69
N PHE A 63 -19.18 -1.88 19.16
CA PHE A 63 -17.99 -1.43 18.44
C PHE A 63 -16.78 -1.41 19.36
N SER A 64 -15.71 -2.09 18.95
CA SER A 64 -14.42 -2.13 19.64
C SER A 64 -13.30 -1.76 18.68
N ILE A 65 -12.36 -0.94 19.14
CA ILE A 65 -11.15 -0.62 18.39
C ILE A 65 -9.99 -1.36 19.02
N ASN A 66 -9.33 -2.18 18.19
CA ASN A 66 -8.07 -2.82 18.52
C ASN A 66 -6.95 -2.04 17.85
N SER A 67 -6.51 -0.96 18.50
CA SER A 67 -5.29 -0.27 18.06
C SER A 67 -4.12 -1.21 18.32
N SER A 68 -3.53 -1.73 17.24
CA SER A 68 -2.38 -2.63 17.35
C SER A 68 -1.27 -1.89 18.07
N ASN A 69 -0.92 -2.34 19.28
CA ASN A 69 0.18 -1.79 20.05
C ASN A 69 1.43 -1.71 19.15
N ASN A 70 2.12 -0.56 19.19
CA ASN A 70 3.26 -0.13 18.37
C ASN A 70 4.46 -1.10 18.25
N ASN A 71 4.35 -2.34 18.73
CA ASN A 71 5.41 -3.34 18.84
C ASN A 71 5.95 -3.83 17.47
N PHE A 72 5.22 -3.61 16.37
CA PHE A 72 5.68 -3.95 15.01
C PHE A 72 6.13 -2.74 14.18
N LYS A 73 6.07 -1.51 14.71
CA LYS A 73 6.65 -0.35 14.04
C LYS A 73 8.17 -0.44 14.17
N LYS A 74 8.81 -1.19 13.28
CA LYS A 74 10.25 -1.06 13.00
C LYS A 74 10.51 0.45 12.92
N ARG A 75 11.43 0.98 13.73
CA ARG A 75 11.71 2.42 13.80
C ARG A 75 12.01 2.94 12.39
N MET A 76 11.04 3.63 11.79
CA MET A 76 11.24 4.39 10.57
C MET A 76 11.74 5.77 10.98
N SER A 77 12.85 6.20 10.40
CA SER A 77 13.40 7.53 10.59
C SER A 77 13.54 8.19 9.23
N ILE A 78 13.19 9.47 9.18
CA ILE A 78 13.48 10.30 8.01
C ILE A 78 15.00 10.56 8.01
N CYS A 79 15.64 10.38 6.87
CA CYS A 79 17.06 10.72 6.73
C CYS A 79 17.24 12.24 6.81
N ASN A 80 18.31 12.68 7.48
CA ASN A 80 18.60 14.12 7.64
C ASN A 80 19.11 14.80 6.35
N SER A 81 19.40 14.02 5.31
CA SER A 81 19.92 14.49 4.02
C SER A 81 19.24 13.74 2.88
N PRO A 82 19.06 14.40 1.72
CA PRO A 82 18.59 13.75 0.51
C PRO A 82 19.67 12.82 -0.07
N LEU A 83 19.25 11.90 -0.94
CA LEU A 83 20.20 11.16 -1.77
C LEU A 83 20.84 12.12 -2.78
N GLU A 84 22.14 12.39 -2.64
CA GLU A 84 22.86 13.34 -3.50
C GLU A 84 23.13 12.80 -4.91
N ASP A 85 23.45 11.51 -5.03
CA ASP A 85 23.78 10.86 -6.29
C ASP A 85 23.46 9.35 -6.23
N PHE A 86 22.97 8.78 -7.34
CA PHE A 86 22.60 7.37 -7.45
C PHE A 86 23.77 6.38 -7.27
N LYS A 87 25.03 6.83 -7.32
CA LYS A 87 26.18 6.02 -6.93
C LYS A 87 26.06 5.49 -5.50
N PHE A 88 25.36 6.21 -4.63
CA PHE A 88 25.14 5.84 -3.23
C PHE A 88 23.95 4.92 -2.99
N LEU A 89 23.18 4.54 -4.02
CA LEU A 89 22.12 3.54 -3.88
C LEU A 89 22.68 2.24 -3.30
N ARG A 90 21.95 1.66 -2.35
CA ARG A 90 22.30 0.42 -1.66
C ARG A 90 21.30 -0.67 -2.00
N ASN A 91 21.71 -1.91 -1.77
CA ASN A 91 20.84 -3.05 -1.98
C ASN A 91 19.62 -2.94 -1.06
N GLY A 92 18.43 -3.06 -1.64
CA GLY A 92 17.16 -2.86 -0.96
C GLY A 92 16.57 -1.46 -1.08
N ASP A 93 17.25 -0.50 -1.72
CA ASP A 93 16.69 0.83 -1.94
C ASP A 93 15.53 0.79 -2.94
N CYS A 94 14.49 1.58 -2.66
CA CYS A 94 13.33 1.77 -3.52
C CYS A 94 13.18 3.25 -3.89
N ILE A 95 13.11 3.54 -5.19
CA ILE A 95 12.90 4.88 -5.73
C ILE A 95 11.47 4.97 -6.25
N VAL A 96 10.70 5.92 -5.71
CA VAL A 96 9.32 6.21 -6.14
C VAL A 96 9.34 7.36 -7.14
N ALA A 97 8.94 7.09 -8.39
CA ALA A 97 8.86 8.07 -9.45
C ALA A 97 7.43 8.61 -9.59
N SER A 98 7.30 9.89 -9.92
CA SER A 98 5.99 10.55 -10.11
C SER A 98 5.25 10.12 -11.38
N SER A 99 5.95 9.52 -12.35
CA SER A 99 5.37 9.10 -13.61
C SER A 99 6.11 7.91 -14.21
N ARG A 100 5.43 7.16 -15.07
CA ARG A 100 6.05 6.04 -15.82
C ARG A 100 7.20 6.51 -16.70
N GLU A 101 7.10 7.70 -17.27
CA GLU A 101 8.18 8.26 -18.08
C GLU A 101 9.43 8.51 -17.22
N SER A 102 9.26 9.18 -16.07
CA SER A 102 10.34 9.40 -15.11
C SER A 102 10.94 8.07 -14.64
N LEU A 103 10.09 7.07 -14.37
CA LEU A 103 10.51 5.72 -13.98
C LEU A 103 11.49 5.08 -14.96
N TYR A 104 11.13 5.05 -16.25
CA TYR A 104 11.97 4.44 -17.29
C TYR A 104 13.24 5.27 -17.56
N ASN A 105 13.16 6.60 -17.46
CA ASN A 105 14.33 7.48 -17.59
C ASN A 105 15.31 7.26 -16.44
N LEU A 106 14.82 7.15 -15.20
CA LEU A 106 15.63 6.83 -14.02
C LEU A 106 16.28 5.45 -14.14
N LYS A 107 15.54 4.42 -14.55
CA LYS A 107 16.12 3.09 -14.79
C LYS A 107 17.28 3.15 -15.77
N ARG A 108 17.07 3.79 -16.93
CA ARG A 108 18.12 3.95 -17.95
C ARG A 108 19.32 4.68 -17.39
N LEU A 109 19.12 5.81 -16.70
CA LEU A 109 20.19 6.58 -16.09
C LEU A 109 21.00 5.73 -15.10
N ILE A 110 20.31 5.02 -14.20
CA ILE A 110 20.94 4.22 -13.15
C ILE A 110 21.74 3.06 -13.77
N GLU A 111 21.14 2.32 -14.70
CA GLU A 111 21.78 1.17 -15.35
C GLU A 111 22.96 1.57 -16.23
N HIS A 112 22.82 2.62 -17.04
CA HIS A 112 23.89 3.03 -17.97
C HIS A 112 25.05 3.73 -17.28
N LYS A 113 24.77 4.63 -16.33
CA LYS A 113 25.79 5.47 -15.71
C LYS A 113 26.46 4.79 -14.52
N TYR A 114 25.73 3.95 -13.78
CA TYR A 114 26.20 3.35 -12.53
C TYR A 114 26.28 1.82 -12.56
N GLY A 115 25.82 1.17 -13.64
CA GLY A 115 25.91 -0.28 -13.80
C GLY A 115 25.02 -1.09 -12.84
N LYS A 116 24.08 -0.45 -12.14
CA LYS A 116 23.20 -1.10 -11.16
C LYS A 116 21.91 -1.55 -11.84
N LYS A 117 21.58 -2.85 -11.79
CA LYS A 117 20.33 -3.35 -12.34
C LYS A 117 19.15 -3.01 -11.44
N CYS A 118 18.06 -2.58 -12.06
CA CYS A 118 16.87 -2.16 -11.32
C CYS A 118 15.64 -2.98 -11.72
N ALA A 119 14.87 -3.44 -10.73
CA ALA A 119 13.52 -3.96 -10.94
C ALA A 119 12.54 -2.80 -11.14
N ILE A 120 11.47 -3.02 -11.91
CA ILE A 120 10.42 -2.01 -12.17
C ILE A 120 9.04 -2.54 -11.80
N THR A 121 8.25 -1.72 -11.12
CA THR A 121 6.82 -1.95 -10.90
C THR A 121 6.00 -0.71 -11.23
N HIS A 122 4.87 -0.88 -11.93
CA HIS A 122 3.85 0.15 -12.07
C HIS A 122 2.49 -0.46 -12.39
N ASN A 123 1.41 0.24 -12.08
CA ASN A 123 0.03 -0.22 -12.21
C ASN A 123 -0.40 -0.72 -13.61
N LYS A 124 0.27 -0.29 -14.69
CA LYS A 124 -0.02 -0.77 -16.06
C LYS A 124 0.69 -2.07 -16.46
N LEU A 125 1.56 -2.63 -15.61
CA LEU A 125 2.18 -3.92 -15.92
C LEU A 125 1.18 -5.05 -15.63
N PRO A 126 1.16 -6.13 -16.44
CA PRO A 126 0.44 -7.34 -16.09
C PRO A 126 0.91 -7.88 -14.73
N ILE A 127 -0.01 -8.45 -13.94
CA ILE A 127 0.27 -8.96 -12.58
C ILE A 127 1.46 -9.93 -12.58
N ALA A 128 1.49 -10.88 -13.51
CA ALA A 128 2.60 -11.84 -13.65
C ALA A 128 3.97 -11.17 -13.89
N VAL A 129 3.99 -10.00 -14.56
CA VAL A 129 5.22 -9.23 -14.76
C VAL A 129 5.64 -8.52 -13.47
N ILE A 130 4.67 -7.96 -12.73
CA ILE A 130 4.92 -7.34 -11.42
C ILE A 130 5.50 -8.38 -10.46
N GLU A 131 4.88 -9.55 -10.35
CA GLU A 131 5.36 -10.65 -9.50
C GLU A 131 6.79 -11.05 -9.86
N ARG A 132 7.10 -11.20 -11.15
CA ARG A 132 8.46 -11.51 -11.60
C ARG A 132 9.45 -10.42 -11.20
N GLN A 133 9.11 -9.14 -11.35
CA GLN A 133 9.99 -8.02 -10.98
C GLN A 133 10.22 -7.96 -9.47
N ILE A 134 9.17 -8.19 -8.67
CA ILE A 134 9.26 -8.26 -7.21
C ILE A 134 10.13 -9.45 -6.78
N ASN A 135 9.95 -10.62 -7.40
CA ASN A 135 10.75 -11.80 -7.10
C ASN A 135 12.23 -11.57 -7.42
N MET A 136 12.53 -10.89 -8.52
CA MET A 136 13.90 -10.49 -8.85
C MET A 136 14.46 -9.53 -7.79
N PHE A 137 13.71 -8.51 -7.36
CA PHE A 137 14.17 -7.60 -6.30
C PHE A 137 14.38 -8.27 -4.94
N ASN A 138 13.50 -9.21 -4.57
CA ASN A 138 13.54 -9.87 -3.27
C ASN A 138 14.58 -11.00 -3.19
N ASP A 139 15.03 -11.56 -4.32
CA ASP A 139 16.08 -12.57 -4.36
C ASP A 139 17.48 -11.93 -4.24
N PRO A 140 18.22 -12.17 -3.14
CA PRO A 140 19.55 -11.60 -2.94
C PRO A 140 20.59 -12.01 -4.01
N ASN A 141 20.31 -13.06 -4.78
CA ASN A 141 21.23 -13.58 -5.80
C ASN A 141 20.89 -13.13 -7.23
N SER A 142 19.81 -12.37 -7.42
CA SER A 142 19.37 -11.96 -8.76
C SER A 142 20.25 -10.86 -9.38
N GLY A 143 20.93 -10.08 -8.53
CA GLY A 143 21.64 -8.86 -8.89
C GLY A 143 20.72 -7.67 -9.22
N PHE A 144 19.41 -7.76 -8.97
CA PHE A 144 18.44 -6.67 -9.10
C PHE A 144 18.21 -5.99 -7.74
N ASP A 145 19.21 -5.26 -7.29
CA ASP A 145 19.29 -4.77 -5.91
C ASP A 145 18.51 -3.47 -5.62
N THR A 146 17.91 -2.85 -6.64
CA THR A 146 17.15 -1.59 -6.51
C THR A 146 15.78 -1.72 -7.15
N LEU A 147 14.74 -1.23 -6.46
CA LEU A 147 13.38 -1.16 -6.98
C LEU A 147 13.05 0.26 -7.47
N LEU A 148 12.45 0.36 -8.65
CA LEU A 148 11.86 1.58 -9.18
C LEU A 148 10.35 1.36 -9.29
N THR A 149 9.54 2.21 -8.64
CA THR A 149 8.07 2.12 -8.71
C THR A 149 7.38 3.46 -8.94
N THR A 150 6.14 3.43 -9.43
CA THR A 150 5.20 4.56 -9.44
C THR A 150 4.01 4.29 -8.56
#